data_AF-A0A953F0N0-F1
#
_entry.id   AF-A0A953F0N0-F1
#
_cell.length_a   1.000
_cell.length_b   1.000
_cell.length_c   1.000
_cell.angle_alpha   90.00
_cell.angle_beta   90.00
_cell.angle_gamma   90.00
#
_symmetry.space_group_name_H-M   'P 1'
#
loop_
_entity.id
_entity.type
_entity.pdbx_description
1 polymer ?
#
loop_
_entity_poly.entity_id
_entity_poly.type
_entity_poly.pdbx_seq_one_letter_code
_entity_poly.pdbx_strand_id
1 'polypeptide(L)'
;MTRTAWRLANSVATLELDSLHARLDVGAPHQGMGFLGSPARALAIELGAARGSVGALIDCFARGNALIATYAPTEKWPVLLELDWRATAATANLPARIDLQVSVHTDRLDSDPELSIGATWTANEIFSYSDKSNAWTARDDARHGELTSLVVCRQAGDAPSYVQMIHPSDFCGQQFAARDGDIALRAPLFRQRLEKGVIRRARIRAALVPRAHDLEIARGMYEQFAAEEADLSA
;
A
#
# COMPACT_ATOMS: atom_id res chain seq x y z
N MET A 1 14.29 1.06 26.37
CA MET A 1 13.93 -0.07 25.50
C MET A 1 12.85 0.41 24.55
N THR A 2 13.17 0.59 23.27
CA THR A 2 12.18 0.94 22.24
C THR A 2 11.33 -0.29 21.96
N ARG A 3 10.03 -0.22 22.27
CA ARG A 3 9.06 -1.28 21.99
C ARG A 3 9.01 -1.49 20.47
N THR A 4 9.15 -2.73 20.00
CA THR A 4 8.98 -3.05 18.59
C THR A 4 7.52 -2.81 18.21
N ALA A 5 7.30 -2.10 17.10
CA ALA A 5 5.95 -1.77 16.65
C ALA A 5 5.24 -3.02 16.11
N TRP A 6 5.99 -3.86 15.38
CA TRP A 6 5.51 -5.14 14.87
C TRP A 6 5.76 -6.29 15.83
N ARG A 7 4.80 -7.19 15.92
CA ARG A 7 4.91 -8.52 16.54
C ARG A 7 4.48 -9.57 15.53
N LEU A 8 5.32 -10.56 15.31
CA LEU A 8 5.07 -11.67 14.39
C LEU A 8 4.84 -12.95 15.19
N ALA A 9 3.70 -13.61 14.96
CA ALA A 9 3.38 -14.92 15.52
C ALA A 9 2.90 -15.83 14.38
N ASN A 10 3.69 -16.84 14.05
CA ASN A 10 3.51 -17.65 12.83
C ASN A 10 3.51 -16.73 11.59
N SER A 11 2.47 -16.82 10.74
CA SER A 11 2.29 -15.94 9.58
C SER A 11 1.52 -14.65 9.90
N VAL A 12 1.11 -14.42 11.15
CA VAL A 12 0.29 -13.26 11.50
C VAL A 12 1.15 -12.19 12.15
N ALA A 13 1.28 -11.06 11.46
CA ALA A 13 1.89 -9.85 11.98
C ALA A 13 0.81 -8.93 12.57
N THR A 14 1.14 -8.33 13.71
CA THR A 14 0.31 -7.32 14.38
C THR A 14 1.15 -6.06 14.63
N LEU A 15 0.53 -4.90 14.40
CA LEU A 15 1.12 -3.58 14.63
C LEU A 15 0.37 -2.91 15.78
N GLU A 16 1.11 -2.39 16.74
CA GLU A 16 0.61 -1.49 17.78
C GLU A 16 1.50 -0.24 17.83
N LEU A 17 1.04 0.88 17.26
CA LEU A 17 1.79 2.13 17.22
C LEU A 17 0.87 3.34 17.31
N ASP A 18 0.91 4.07 18.43
CA ASP A 18 0.01 5.20 18.70
C ASP A 18 -1.47 4.80 18.52
N SER A 19 -2.22 5.48 17.65
CA SER A 19 -3.60 5.13 17.27
C SER A 19 -3.69 4.09 16.15
N LEU A 20 -2.56 3.66 15.59
CA LEU A 20 -2.49 2.76 14.46
C LEU A 20 -2.33 1.32 14.93
N HIS A 21 -3.41 0.56 14.77
CA HIS A 21 -3.48 -0.86 15.08
C HIS A 21 -3.81 -1.62 13.81
N ALA A 22 -2.94 -2.56 13.43
CA ALA A 22 -3.12 -3.31 12.19
C ALA A 22 -2.79 -4.80 12.35
N ARG A 23 -3.38 -5.61 11.48
CA ARG A 23 -3.14 -7.05 11.39
C ARG A 23 -2.97 -7.46 9.94
N LEU A 24 -1.94 -8.25 9.66
CA LEU A 24 -1.61 -8.77 8.35
C LEU A 24 -1.29 -10.26 8.47
N ASP A 25 -1.88 -11.09 7.61
CA ASP A 25 -1.41 -12.47 7.41
C ASP A 25 -0.41 -12.46 6.24
N VAL A 26 0.88 -12.58 6.56
CA VAL A 26 1.94 -12.62 5.54
C VAL A 26 1.92 -13.92 4.73
N GLY A 27 1.19 -14.95 5.17
CA GLY A 27 0.93 -16.14 4.36
C GLY A 27 -0.13 -15.91 3.27
N ALA A 28 -0.92 -14.84 3.41
CA ALA A 28 -2.02 -14.50 2.51
C ALA A 28 -2.00 -13.00 2.15
N PRO A 29 -0.93 -12.48 1.53
CA PRO A 29 -0.78 -11.03 1.29
C PRO A 29 -1.85 -10.44 0.36
N HIS A 30 -2.53 -11.27 -0.41
CA HIS A 30 -3.69 -10.87 -1.23
C HIS A 30 -4.92 -10.46 -0.41
N GLN A 31 -4.99 -10.82 0.87
CA GLN A 31 -6.07 -10.37 1.77
C GLN A 31 -5.84 -8.94 2.30
N GLY A 32 -4.62 -8.43 2.14
CA GLY A 32 -4.22 -7.13 2.65
C GLY A 32 -4.18 -7.04 4.17
N MET A 33 -3.81 -5.85 4.62
CA MET A 33 -3.72 -5.46 6.00
C MET A 33 -5.07 -4.93 6.49
N GLY A 34 -5.59 -5.50 7.58
CA GLY A 34 -6.76 -4.96 8.26
C GLY A 34 -6.37 -3.97 9.35
N PHE A 35 -7.08 -2.84 9.44
CA PHE A 35 -6.95 -1.91 10.57
C PHE A 35 -7.98 -2.22 11.65
N LEU A 36 -7.57 -2.23 12.92
CA LEU A 36 -8.51 -2.47 14.01
C LEU A 36 -9.55 -1.34 14.09
N GLY A 37 -10.83 -1.70 14.22
CA GLY A 37 -11.93 -0.75 14.22
C GLY A 37 -12.40 -0.31 12.83
N SER A 38 -11.82 -0.87 11.76
CA SER A 38 -12.28 -0.68 10.39
C SER A 38 -12.51 -2.03 9.70
N PRO A 39 -13.57 -2.20 8.88
CA PRO A 39 -13.77 -3.41 8.08
C PRO A 39 -12.77 -3.53 6.92
N ALA A 40 -11.97 -2.49 6.70
CA ALA A 40 -11.24 -2.35 5.48
C ALA A 40 -9.93 -3.14 5.41
N ARG A 41 -9.50 -3.36 4.17
CA ARG A 41 -8.23 -4.00 3.84
C ARG A 41 -7.41 -3.08 2.97
N ALA A 42 -6.16 -2.86 3.35
CA ALA A 42 -5.24 -2.01 2.62
C ALA A 42 -4.01 -2.81 2.19
N LEU A 43 -3.28 -2.29 1.20
CA LEU A 43 -1.97 -2.84 0.82
C LEU A 43 -2.01 -4.33 0.45
N ALA A 44 -3.12 -4.79 -0.13
CA ALA A 44 -3.27 -6.15 -0.63
C ALA A 44 -2.40 -6.36 -1.86
N ILE A 45 -1.75 -7.52 -1.96
CA ILE A 45 -0.92 -7.86 -3.11
C ILE A 45 -1.73 -8.66 -4.12
N GLU A 46 -2.00 -8.05 -5.27
CA GLU A 46 -2.79 -8.65 -6.33
C GLU A 46 -1.92 -8.98 -7.54
N LEU A 47 -1.95 -10.24 -7.95
CA LEU A 47 -1.41 -10.66 -9.24
C LEU A 47 -2.55 -10.72 -10.27
N GLY A 48 -2.23 -10.51 -11.55
CA GLY A 48 -3.18 -10.73 -12.63
C GLY A 48 -3.70 -12.18 -12.62
N ALA A 49 -4.97 -12.39 -12.97
CA ALA A 49 -5.64 -13.71 -12.84
C ALA A 49 -4.87 -14.86 -13.53
N ALA A 50 -4.18 -14.58 -14.64
CA ALA A 50 -3.36 -15.57 -15.35
C ALA A 50 -2.13 -16.05 -14.56
N ARG A 51 -1.64 -15.22 -13.61
CA ARG A 51 -0.41 -15.45 -12.83
C ARG A 51 -0.65 -16.26 -11.55
N GLY A 52 -1.90 -16.35 -11.08
CA GLY A 52 -2.25 -17.11 -9.87
C GLY A 52 -1.98 -16.32 -8.58
N SER A 53 -1.43 -16.99 -7.56
CA SER A 53 -1.05 -16.37 -6.28
C SER A 53 0.44 -16.06 -6.24
N VAL A 54 0.84 -15.21 -5.29
CA VAL A 54 2.25 -15.14 -4.89
C VAL A 54 2.76 -16.54 -4.54
N GLY A 55 4.06 -16.78 -4.71
CA GLY A 55 4.66 -18.05 -4.34
C GLY A 55 4.73 -18.24 -2.82
N ALA A 56 5.34 -19.36 -2.42
CA ALA A 56 5.49 -19.69 -1.01
C ALA A 56 6.31 -18.62 -0.27
N LEU A 57 5.91 -18.32 0.97
CA LEU A 57 6.68 -17.48 1.88
C LEU A 57 8.01 -18.18 2.19
N ILE A 58 9.13 -17.55 1.80
CA ILE A 58 10.49 -18.05 2.04
C ILE A 58 10.96 -17.63 3.43
N ASP A 59 10.84 -16.33 3.72
CA ASP A 59 11.30 -15.74 4.96
C ASP A 59 10.34 -14.64 5.41
N CYS A 60 10.22 -14.47 6.72
CA CYS A 60 9.50 -13.36 7.31
C CYS A 60 10.03 -13.05 8.71
N PHE A 61 10.32 -11.78 8.95
CA PHE A 61 10.75 -11.31 10.26
C PHE A 61 10.29 -9.89 10.53
N ALA A 62 10.13 -9.57 11.81
CA ALA A 62 9.90 -8.22 12.30
C ALA A 62 11.17 -7.69 12.98
N ARG A 63 11.59 -6.47 12.63
CA ARG A 63 12.74 -5.80 13.24
C ARG A 63 12.44 -4.33 13.49
N GLY A 64 12.33 -3.96 14.77
CA GLY A 64 12.03 -2.59 15.16
C GLY A 64 10.64 -2.17 14.69
N ASN A 65 10.60 -1.27 13.70
CA ASN A 65 9.39 -0.78 13.06
C ASN A 65 9.14 -1.36 11.66
N ALA A 66 10.00 -2.28 11.20
CA ALA A 66 9.87 -2.95 9.92
C ALA A 66 9.32 -4.38 10.09
N LEU A 67 8.48 -4.79 9.15
CA LEU A 67 8.10 -6.18 8.89
C LEU A 67 8.54 -6.49 7.46
N ILE A 68 9.33 -7.54 7.28
CA ILE A 68 9.84 -7.93 5.96
C ILE A 68 9.33 -9.33 5.64
N ALA A 69 8.87 -9.55 4.41
CA ALA A 69 8.48 -10.86 3.91
C ALA A 69 8.98 -11.08 2.48
N THR A 70 9.55 -12.26 2.22
CA THR A 70 10.09 -12.65 0.91
C THR A 70 9.34 -13.87 0.39
N TYR A 71 8.91 -13.83 -0.87
CA TYR A 71 8.11 -14.87 -1.51
C TYR A 71 8.85 -15.47 -2.71
N ALA A 72 8.76 -16.78 -2.84
CA ALA A 72 9.39 -17.52 -3.92
C ALA A 72 8.79 -17.18 -5.29
N PRO A 73 9.61 -17.19 -6.35
CA PRO A 73 9.09 -17.25 -7.71
C PRO A 73 8.20 -18.49 -7.92
N THR A 74 7.22 -18.39 -8.80
CA THR A 74 6.42 -19.53 -9.29
C THR A 74 6.69 -19.79 -10.77
N GLU A 75 6.19 -20.90 -11.30
CA GLU A 75 6.29 -21.18 -12.74
C GLU A 75 5.57 -20.12 -13.58
N LYS A 76 4.36 -19.71 -13.14
CA LYS A 76 3.50 -18.72 -13.81
C LYS A 76 3.93 -17.29 -13.57
N TRP A 77 4.64 -17.03 -12.47
CA TRP A 77 5.16 -15.72 -12.10
C TRP A 77 6.59 -15.86 -11.56
N PRO A 78 7.60 -15.91 -12.44
CA PRO A 78 9.00 -16.21 -12.11
C PRO A 78 9.74 -14.98 -11.55
N VAL A 79 9.10 -14.32 -10.60
CA VAL A 79 9.57 -13.08 -9.99
C VAL A 79 9.66 -13.32 -8.48
N LEU A 80 10.82 -13.03 -7.91
CA LEU A 80 11.00 -13.00 -6.47
C LEU A 80 10.43 -11.68 -5.96
N LEU A 81 9.56 -11.77 -4.96
CA LEU A 81 8.88 -10.64 -4.35
C LEU A 81 9.35 -10.44 -2.93
N GLU A 82 9.73 -9.21 -2.59
CA GLU A 82 10.00 -8.79 -1.22
C GLU A 82 9.12 -7.61 -0.86
N LEU A 83 8.53 -7.66 0.34
CA LEU A 83 7.67 -6.64 0.88
C LEU A 83 8.26 -6.16 2.21
N ASP A 84 8.53 -4.86 2.32
CA ASP A 84 9.00 -4.20 3.54
C ASP A 84 7.94 -3.19 4.01
N TRP A 85 7.22 -3.54 5.08
CA TRP A 85 6.25 -2.65 5.75
C TRP A 85 6.92 -1.95 6.92
N ARG A 86 7.14 -0.64 6.80
CA ARG A 86 7.70 0.22 7.85
C ARG A 86 6.63 1.07 8.50
N ALA A 87 6.45 0.91 9.80
CA ALA A 87 5.57 1.75 10.58
C ALA A 87 6.32 2.99 11.08
N THR A 88 5.72 4.17 10.96
CA THR A 88 6.27 5.42 11.48
C THR A 88 5.30 6.02 12.48
N ALA A 89 5.81 6.36 13.67
CA ALA A 89 5.03 6.94 14.75
C ALA A 89 4.49 8.33 14.35
N ALA A 90 3.42 8.75 15.01
CA ALA A 90 2.90 10.09 14.87
C ALA A 90 3.94 11.12 15.32
N THR A 91 3.91 12.28 14.66
CA THR A 91 4.66 13.47 15.07
C THR A 91 3.66 14.59 15.37
N ALA A 92 4.14 15.77 15.78
CA ALA A 92 3.27 16.91 16.03
C ALA A 92 2.38 17.29 14.82
N ASN A 93 2.84 17.00 13.59
CA ASN A 93 2.18 17.46 12.36
C ASN A 93 1.63 16.33 11.49
N LEU A 94 2.01 15.08 11.75
CA LEU A 94 1.66 13.94 10.89
C LEU A 94 1.21 12.74 11.72
N PRO A 95 0.13 12.05 11.32
CA PRO A 95 -0.34 10.87 12.01
C PRO A 95 0.61 9.68 11.80
N ALA A 96 0.42 8.64 12.63
CA ALA A 96 1.09 7.37 12.43
C ALA A 96 0.73 6.76 11.07
N ARG A 97 1.69 6.11 10.43
CA ARG A 97 1.56 5.63 9.04
C ARG A 97 2.33 4.34 8.79
N ILE A 98 2.03 3.73 7.65
CA ILE A 98 2.72 2.53 7.13
C ILE A 98 3.22 2.84 5.73
N ASP A 99 4.53 2.66 5.55
CA ASP A 99 5.19 2.72 4.26
C ASP A 99 5.47 1.29 3.80
N LEU A 100 4.95 0.91 2.64
CA LEU A 100 5.23 -0.35 1.97
C LEU A 100 6.19 -0.11 0.81
N GLN A 101 7.36 -0.74 0.89
CA GLN A 101 8.23 -0.91 -0.26
C GLN A 101 8.03 -2.30 -0.85
N VAL A 102 7.70 -2.34 -2.15
CA VAL A 102 7.60 -3.57 -2.94
C VAL A 102 8.83 -3.68 -3.81
N SER A 103 9.62 -4.74 -3.64
CA SER A 103 10.78 -5.04 -4.47
C SER A 103 10.53 -6.30 -5.29
N VAL A 104 10.85 -6.25 -6.58
CA VAL A 104 10.75 -7.40 -7.50
C VAL A 104 12.05 -7.60 -8.27
N HIS A 105 12.50 -8.84 -8.39
CA HIS A 105 13.64 -9.22 -9.23
C HIS A 105 13.48 -10.63 -9.81
N THR A 106 14.26 -10.97 -10.84
CA THR A 106 14.16 -12.28 -11.52
C THR A 106 15.54 -12.79 -11.92
N ASP A 107 15.68 -14.12 -11.91
CA ASP A 107 16.84 -14.83 -12.43
C ASP A 107 16.71 -15.18 -13.93
N ARG A 108 15.50 -15.02 -14.50
CA ARG A 108 15.28 -15.18 -15.94
C ARG A 108 15.86 -13.99 -16.69
N LEU A 109 16.25 -14.20 -17.95
CA LEU A 109 16.74 -13.11 -18.81
C LEU A 109 15.73 -11.97 -18.90
N ASP A 110 14.44 -12.31 -18.96
CA ASP A 110 13.35 -11.36 -19.08
C ASP A 110 12.08 -11.94 -18.43
N SER A 111 11.38 -11.15 -17.61
CA SER A 111 10.10 -11.49 -16.99
C SER A 111 9.16 -10.29 -16.91
N ASP A 112 7.87 -10.58 -16.77
CA ASP A 112 6.84 -9.56 -16.58
C ASP A 112 6.48 -9.43 -15.09
N PRO A 113 6.84 -8.32 -14.43
CA PRO A 113 6.62 -8.12 -13.00
C PRO A 113 5.23 -7.57 -12.65
N GLU A 114 4.30 -7.48 -13.61
CA GLU A 114 3.00 -6.83 -13.37
C GLU A 114 2.28 -7.40 -12.14
N LEU A 115 2.12 -6.51 -11.18
CA LEU A 115 1.54 -6.70 -9.86
C LEU A 115 0.71 -5.45 -9.55
N SER A 116 -0.26 -5.53 -8.65
CA SER A 116 -1.04 -4.39 -8.20
C SER A 116 -1.16 -4.36 -6.70
N ILE A 117 -1.33 -3.16 -6.15
CA ILE A 117 -1.74 -2.95 -4.78
C ILE A 117 -3.25 -2.74 -4.73
N GLY A 118 -3.92 -3.58 -3.96
CA GLY A 118 -5.35 -3.52 -3.69
C GLY A 118 -5.65 -2.83 -2.36
N ALA A 119 -6.78 -2.15 -2.30
CA ALA A 119 -7.43 -1.80 -1.04
C ALA A 119 -8.95 -1.93 -1.20
N THR A 120 -9.62 -2.40 -0.15
CA THR A 120 -11.09 -2.45 -0.08
C THR A 120 -11.56 -1.69 1.15
N TRP A 121 -12.58 -0.84 0.98
CA TRP A 121 -13.06 0.06 2.02
C TRP A 121 -14.55 0.34 1.84
N THR A 122 -15.33 0.38 2.91
CA THR A 122 -16.70 0.92 2.86
C THR A 122 -16.61 2.43 3.08
N ALA A 123 -16.80 3.22 2.02
CA ALA A 123 -16.67 4.67 2.08
C ALA A 123 -17.79 5.37 1.30
N ASN A 124 -18.20 6.54 1.81
CA ASN A 124 -19.27 7.36 1.26
C ASN A 124 -18.72 8.45 0.33
N GLU A 125 -17.49 8.89 0.57
CA GLU A 125 -16.84 9.92 -0.23
C GLU A 125 -15.41 9.46 -0.56
N ILE A 126 -15.01 9.72 -1.80
CA ILE A 126 -13.65 9.50 -2.27
C ILE A 126 -13.13 10.82 -2.84
N PHE A 127 -11.94 11.21 -2.42
CA PHE A 127 -11.23 12.35 -2.96
C PHE A 127 -9.92 11.88 -3.57
N SER A 128 -9.60 12.39 -4.76
CA SER A 128 -8.30 12.18 -5.40
C SER A 128 -7.58 13.50 -5.61
N TYR A 129 -6.29 13.55 -5.36
CA TYR A 129 -5.49 14.75 -5.52
C TYR A 129 -4.54 14.67 -6.72
N SER A 130 -4.65 15.61 -7.66
CA SER A 130 -3.82 15.65 -8.85
C SER A 130 -2.68 16.65 -8.71
N ASP A 131 -1.44 16.18 -8.82
CA ASP A 131 -0.25 17.04 -8.85
C ASP A 131 -0.28 18.05 -10.00
N LYS A 132 -0.81 17.63 -11.16
CA LYS A 132 -0.84 18.47 -12.37
C LYS A 132 -1.75 19.69 -12.19
N SER A 133 -2.88 19.52 -11.50
CA SER A 133 -3.84 20.58 -11.26
C SER A 133 -3.74 21.18 -9.86
N ASN A 134 -2.91 20.61 -8.98
CA ASN A 134 -2.77 20.99 -7.58
C ASN A 134 -4.15 21.10 -6.88
N ALA A 135 -5.04 20.14 -7.16
CA ALA A 135 -6.44 20.23 -6.76
C ALA A 135 -7.02 18.88 -6.37
N TRP A 136 -7.93 18.92 -5.40
CA TRP A 136 -8.77 17.79 -5.02
C TRP A 136 -9.97 17.68 -5.97
N THR A 137 -10.29 16.45 -6.35
CA THR A 137 -11.51 16.11 -7.08
C THR A 137 -12.31 15.13 -6.24
N ALA A 138 -13.54 15.51 -5.89
CA ALA A 138 -14.53 14.58 -5.34
C ALA A 138 -14.95 13.59 -6.44
N ARG A 139 -15.08 12.31 -6.08
CA ARG A 139 -15.45 11.24 -7.02
C ARG A 139 -16.82 10.71 -6.64
N ASP A 140 -17.83 11.19 -7.37
CA ASP A 140 -19.22 10.80 -7.17
C ASP A 140 -19.62 9.61 -8.06
N ASP A 141 -18.86 9.35 -9.14
CA ASP A 141 -19.12 8.27 -10.06
C ASP A 141 -18.37 7.00 -9.67
N ALA A 142 -19.08 6.09 -9.02
CA ALA A 142 -18.67 4.73 -8.69
C ALA A 142 -18.19 3.86 -9.89
N ARG A 143 -18.11 4.43 -11.10
CA ARG A 143 -18.00 3.71 -12.37
C ARG A 143 -16.69 4.04 -13.08
N HIS A 144 -15.59 3.56 -12.53
CA HIS A 144 -14.28 3.45 -13.18
C HIS A 144 -13.67 4.77 -13.67
N GLY A 145 -12.59 5.19 -13.03
CA GLY A 145 -11.76 6.29 -13.53
C GLY A 145 -10.30 6.08 -13.19
N GLU A 146 -9.43 6.73 -13.97
CA GLU A 146 -8.03 6.88 -13.59
C GLU A 146 -7.95 7.91 -12.46
N LEU A 147 -7.44 7.45 -11.32
CA LEU A 147 -7.10 8.29 -10.19
C LEU A 147 -5.67 8.79 -10.33
N THR A 148 -5.31 9.64 -9.38
CA THR A 148 -4.00 10.22 -9.17
C THR A 148 -3.24 9.42 -8.12
N SER A 149 -2.02 9.85 -7.80
CA SER A 149 -1.12 9.21 -6.83
C SER A 149 -1.58 9.31 -5.37
N LEU A 150 -2.61 10.09 -5.04
CA LEU A 150 -3.12 10.29 -3.68
C LEU A 150 -4.64 10.18 -3.65
N VAL A 151 -5.14 9.32 -2.76
CA VAL A 151 -6.57 9.06 -2.54
C VAL A 151 -6.91 9.14 -1.05
N VAL A 152 -8.03 9.78 -0.74
CA VAL A 152 -8.64 9.82 0.59
C VAL A 152 -10.04 9.21 0.52
N CYS A 153 -10.27 8.18 1.33
CA CYS A 153 -11.55 7.50 1.46
C CYS A 153 -12.15 7.79 2.83
N ARG A 154 -13.40 8.25 2.83
CA ARG A 154 -14.12 8.73 3.99
C ARG A 154 -15.30 7.82 4.29
N GLN A 155 -15.36 7.27 5.49
CA GLN A 155 -16.52 6.50 5.95
C GLN A 155 -17.64 7.42 6.43
N ALA A 156 -18.82 6.84 6.66
CA ALA A 156 -19.92 7.54 7.31
C ALA A 156 -19.59 7.95 8.75
N GLY A 157 -20.12 9.09 9.19
CA GLY A 157 -19.94 9.60 10.55
C GLY A 157 -18.54 10.18 10.80
N ASP A 158 -18.07 10.09 12.04
CA ASP A 158 -16.81 10.69 12.51
C ASP A 158 -15.62 9.72 12.49
N ALA A 159 -15.73 8.62 11.75
CA ALA A 159 -14.64 7.66 11.62
C ALA A 159 -13.42 8.29 10.91
N PRO A 160 -12.19 7.86 11.25
CA PRO A 160 -10.98 8.30 10.56
C PRO A 160 -11.05 8.06 9.04
N SER A 161 -10.48 8.98 8.28
CA SER A 161 -10.33 8.82 6.84
C SER A 161 -9.14 7.91 6.53
N TYR A 162 -9.31 7.02 5.56
CA TYR A 162 -8.19 6.23 5.02
C TYR A 162 -7.48 7.03 3.93
N VAL A 163 -6.16 7.07 4.01
CA VAL A 163 -5.31 7.72 3.01
C VAL A 163 -4.40 6.66 2.41
N GLN A 164 -4.36 6.62 1.07
CA GLN A 164 -3.38 5.84 0.33
C GLN A 164 -2.70 6.74 -0.70
N MET A 165 -1.39 6.60 -0.79
CA MET A 165 -0.61 7.27 -1.82
C MET A 165 0.50 6.40 -2.36
N ILE A 166 0.82 6.59 -3.63
CA ILE A 166 1.93 5.94 -4.32
C ILE A 166 2.94 7.03 -4.63
N HIS A 167 4.21 6.74 -4.43
CA HIS A 167 5.24 7.71 -4.70
C HIS A 167 5.17 8.14 -6.18
N PRO A 168 5.22 9.45 -6.49
CA PRO A 168 5.02 9.91 -7.87
C PRO A 168 5.99 9.30 -8.90
N SER A 169 7.22 8.95 -8.52
CA SER A 169 8.16 8.21 -9.40
C SER A 169 7.72 6.80 -9.76
N ASP A 170 6.88 6.19 -8.93
CA ASP A 170 6.49 4.78 -9.03
C ASP A 170 5.04 4.64 -9.55
N PHE A 171 4.34 5.77 -9.70
CA PHE A 171 2.94 5.83 -10.05
C PHE A 171 2.68 5.37 -11.49
N CYS A 172 1.92 4.30 -11.64
CA CYS A 172 1.56 3.70 -12.92
C CYS A 172 0.05 3.82 -13.21
N GLY A 173 -0.64 4.76 -12.58
CA GLY A 173 -2.10 4.85 -12.60
C GLY A 173 -2.73 4.15 -11.40
N GLN A 174 -3.97 4.52 -11.10
CA GLN A 174 -4.78 3.87 -10.08
C GLN A 174 -6.22 3.84 -10.56
N GLN A 175 -6.90 2.74 -10.28
CA GLN A 175 -8.27 2.49 -10.67
C GLN A 175 -9.10 2.32 -9.41
N PHE A 176 -10.38 2.64 -9.51
CA PHE A 176 -11.34 2.34 -8.47
C PHE A 176 -12.61 1.74 -9.06
N ALA A 177 -13.22 0.85 -8.31
CA ALA A 177 -14.54 0.31 -8.57
C ALA A 177 -15.36 0.46 -7.29
N ALA A 178 -16.60 0.94 -7.40
CA ALA A 178 -17.51 0.97 -6.28
C ALA A 178 -18.74 0.10 -6.55
N ARG A 179 -19.13 -0.68 -5.54
CA ARG A 179 -20.26 -1.60 -5.58
C ARG A 179 -20.92 -1.64 -4.21
N ASP A 180 -22.21 -1.32 -4.16
CA ASP A 180 -23.04 -1.46 -2.95
C ASP A 180 -22.48 -0.77 -1.69
N GLY A 181 -21.76 0.35 -1.87
CA GLY A 181 -21.11 1.10 -0.79
C GLY A 181 -19.66 0.68 -0.47
N ASP A 182 -19.20 -0.43 -1.05
CA ASP A 182 -17.81 -0.86 -0.98
C ASP A 182 -17.01 -0.31 -2.16
N ILE A 183 -15.80 0.14 -1.86
CA ILE A 183 -14.84 0.69 -2.81
C ILE A 183 -13.65 -0.24 -2.86
N ALA A 184 -13.30 -0.69 -4.05
CA ALA A 184 -12.06 -1.38 -4.35
C ALA A 184 -11.15 -0.41 -5.10
N LEU A 185 -9.97 -0.15 -4.54
CA LEU A 185 -8.87 0.55 -5.19
C LEU A 185 -7.88 -0.49 -5.71
N ARG A 186 -7.41 -0.30 -6.94
CA ARG A 186 -6.34 -1.09 -7.51
C ARG A 186 -5.31 -0.19 -8.15
N ALA A 187 -4.06 -0.34 -7.78
CA ALA A 187 -2.96 0.41 -8.36
C ALA A 187 -1.93 -0.53 -8.97
N PRO A 188 -1.83 -0.62 -10.31
CA PRO A 188 -0.75 -1.37 -10.95
C PRO A 188 0.60 -0.81 -10.54
N LEU A 189 1.56 -1.71 -10.34
CA LEU A 189 2.97 -1.43 -10.14
C LEU A 189 3.74 -2.02 -11.32
N PHE A 190 4.86 -1.38 -11.67
CA PHE A 190 5.82 -1.84 -12.69
C PHE A 190 5.21 -2.05 -14.09
N ARG A 191 5.27 -1.02 -14.93
CA ARG A 191 4.88 -1.15 -16.36
C ARG A 191 5.97 -1.75 -17.25
N GLN A 192 7.20 -1.79 -16.76
CA GLN A 192 8.36 -2.19 -17.54
C GLN A 192 8.72 -3.64 -17.25
N ARG A 193 9.20 -4.32 -18.29
CA ARG A 193 9.76 -5.67 -18.17
C ARG A 193 10.97 -5.68 -17.23
N LEU A 194 11.21 -6.83 -16.64
CA LEU A 194 12.24 -7.07 -15.64
C LEU A 194 13.34 -7.93 -16.25
N GLU A 195 14.52 -7.35 -16.40
CA GLU A 195 15.71 -8.04 -16.91
C GLU A 195 16.43 -8.77 -15.77
N LYS A 196 17.21 -9.80 -16.12
CA LYS A 196 18.03 -10.54 -15.15
C LYS A 196 18.93 -9.59 -14.35
N GLY A 197 18.90 -9.71 -13.04
CA GLY A 197 19.74 -8.92 -12.13
C GLY A 197 19.27 -7.48 -11.91
N VAL A 198 18.18 -7.06 -12.55
CA VAL A 198 17.54 -5.77 -12.25
C VAL A 198 16.55 -5.95 -11.09
N ILE A 199 16.63 -5.03 -10.12
CA ILE A 199 15.64 -4.92 -9.05
C ILE A 199 14.79 -3.69 -9.35
N ARG A 200 13.46 -3.88 -9.39
CA ARG A 200 12.51 -2.76 -9.44
C ARG A 200 11.85 -2.60 -8.09
N ARG A 201 11.66 -1.34 -7.67
CA ARG A 201 11.04 -0.98 -6.41
C ARG A 201 9.89 -0.02 -6.62
N ALA A 202 8.86 -0.14 -5.80
CA ALA A 202 7.74 0.78 -5.75
C ALA A 202 7.39 1.08 -4.30
N ARG A 203 7.03 2.34 -4.02
CA ARG A 203 6.73 2.82 -2.68
C ARG A 203 5.28 3.26 -2.56
N ILE A 204 4.64 2.81 -1.50
CA ILE A 204 3.25 3.10 -1.16
C ILE A 204 3.20 3.54 0.30
N ARG A 205 2.37 4.52 0.61
CA ARG A 205 2.12 5.00 1.97
C ARG A 205 0.63 4.91 2.27
N ALA A 206 0.31 4.39 3.44
CA ALA A 206 -1.06 4.29 3.95
C ALA A 206 -1.15 4.84 5.38
N ALA A 207 -2.27 5.48 5.69
CA ALA A 207 -2.53 5.99 7.03
C ALA A 207 -4.04 6.07 7.32
N LEU A 208 -4.35 6.11 8.61
CA LEU A 208 -5.64 6.56 9.12
C LEU A 208 -5.45 7.96 9.68
N VAL A 209 -6.25 8.91 9.20
CA VAL A 209 -6.13 10.31 9.59
C VAL A 209 -7.43 10.80 10.23
N PRO A 210 -7.37 11.71 11.22
CA PRO A 210 -8.57 12.33 11.77
C PRO A 210 -9.44 12.93 10.67
N ARG A 211 -10.76 12.82 10.82
CA ARG A 211 -11.71 13.32 9.82
C ARG A 211 -11.62 14.84 9.61
N ALA A 212 -11.37 15.58 10.68
CA ALA A 212 -11.12 17.01 10.60
C ALA A 212 -9.80 17.27 9.88
N HIS A 213 -9.83 18.12 8.84
CA HIS A 213 -8.66 18.51 8.06
C HIS A 213 -7.94 17.36 7.33
N ASP A 214 -8.62 16.23 7.09
CA ASP A 214 -8.03 15.04 6.47
C ASP A 214 -7.38 15.30 5.10
N LEU A 215 -7.99 16.12 4.25
CA LEU A 215 -7.44 16.47 2.93
C LEU A 215 -6.15 17.30 3.05
N GLU A 216 -6.09 18.20 4.02
CA GLU A 216 -4.90 19.03 4.29
C GLU A 216 -3.76 18.17 4.84
N ILE A 217 -4.08 17.29 5.79
CA ILE A 217 -3.14 16.32 6.37
C ILE A 217 -2.63 15.37 5.28
N ALA A 218 -3.52 14.78 4.47
CA ALA A 218 -3.17 13.86 3.40
C ALA A 218 -2.26 14.51 2.35
N ARG A 219 -2.55 15.76 1.99
CA ARG A 219 -1.69 16.54 1.10
C ARG A 219 -0.31 16.78 1.70
N GLY A 220 -0.22 17.20 2.97
CA GLY A 220 1.08 17.39 3.64
C GLY A 220 1.90 16.10 3.75
N MET A 221 1.23 14.97 4.02
CA MET A 221 1.85 13.63 3.98
C MET A 221 2.39 13.29 2.59
N TYR A 222 1.66 13.64 1.54
CA TYR A 222 2.05 13.39 0.16
C TYR A 222 3.22 14.26 -0.28
N GLU A 223 3.20 15.55 0.06
CA GLU A 223 4.33 16.46 -0.21
C GLU A 223 5.61 15.98 0.47
N GLN A 224 5.52 15.49 1.73
CA GLN A 224 6.66 14.84 2.38
C GLN A 224 7.09 13.58 1.63
N PHE A 225 6.14 12.72 1.27
CA PHE A 225 6.45 11.45 0.60
C PHE A 225 7.11 11.65 -0.75
N ALA A 226 6.62 12.60 -1.56
CA ALA A 226 7.16 12.94 -2.87
C ALA A 226 8.57 13.56 -2.78
N ALA A 227 8.93 14.16 -1.63
CA ALA A 227 10.25 14.70 -1.37
C ALA A 227 11.25 13.64 -0.86
N GLU A 228 10.81 12.43 -0.54
CA GLU A 228 11.70 11.35 -0.10
C GLU A 228 12.49 10.81 -1.30
N GLU A 229 13.80 10.95 -1.25
CA GLU A 229 14.68 10.34 -2.26
C GLU A 229 14.48 8.82 -2.33
N ALA A 230 14.63 8.26 -3.52
CA ALA A 230 14.64 6.81 -3.67
C ALA A 230 15.84 6.26 -2.91
N ASP A 231 15.59 5.43 -1.88
CA ASP A 231 16.64 4.79 -1.11
C ASP A 231 17.44 3.88 -2.06
N LEU A 232 18.67 4.28 -2.40
CA LEU A 232 19.54 3.58 -3.34
C LEU A 232 20.23 2.36 -2.73
N SER A 233 19.93 2.01 -1.48
CA SER A 233 20.57 0.88 -0.80
C SER A 233 20.19 -0.44 -1.47
N ALA A 234 21.16 -0.98 -2.20
CA ALA A 234 21.20 -2.32 -2.79
C ALA A 234 21.51 -3.38 -1.75
#